data_AF-A0A3A8JCG9-F1
#
_entry.id   AF-A0A3A8JCG9-F1
#
_cell.length_a   1.000
_cell.length_b   1.000
_cell.length_c   1.000
_cell.angle_alpha   90.00
_cell.angle_beta   90.00
_cell.angle_gamma   90.00
#
_symmetry.space_group_name_H-M   'P 1'
#
loop_
_entity.id
_entity.type
_entity.pdbx_description
1 polymer ?
#
loop_
_entity_poly.entity_id
_entity_poly.type
_entity_poly.pdbx_seq_one_letter_code
_entity_poly.pdbx_strand_id
1 'polypeptide(L)'
;MVPLVVADAGSEDAGAGETDAGAEEADAGSTDGVADAGVAPRPPDAGRSVKQSKPTRPVAKGRVEFRIRPYATVYLDGKNLGQTPFGVVEVPEGMHRVRLVNSDLKKDVTRTFEVKAGQDNLFKLNLLAE
;
A
#
# COMPACT_ATOMS: atom_id res chain seq x y z
N MET A 1 -53.27 3.81 29.41
CA MET A 1 -52.69 4.83 30.29
C MET A 1 -51.33 5.18 29.71
N VAL A 2 -51.21 6.34 29.06
CA VAL A 2 -50.01 6.80 28.36
C VAL A 2 -49.51 8.02 29.13
N PRO A 3 -48.24 8.09 29.57
CA PRO A 3 -47.69 9.35 30.01
C PRO A 3 -47.11 10.12 28.82
N LEU A 4 -47.74 11.27 28.57
CA LEU A 4 -47.27 12.43 27.82
C LEU A 4 -46.40 13.28 28.76
N VAL A 5 -45.11 13.48 28.49
CA VAL A 5 -44.30 14.58 29.05
C VAL A 5 -43.14 14.89 28.08
N VAL A 6 -43.28 15.91 27.24
CA VAL A 6 -42.61 17.25 27.27
C VAL A 6 -41.17 17.25 26.71
N ALA A 7 -40.99 18.17 25.76
CA ALA A 7 -39.76 18.56 25.09
C ALA A 7 -38.75 19.21 26.05
N ASP A 8 -37.46 19.03 25.75
CA ASP A 8 -36.41 19.97 26.11
C ASP A 8 -35.40 20.07 24.96
N ALA A 9 -35.13 21.30 24.57
CA ALA A 9 -34.16 21.67 23.55
C ALA A 9 -32.86 22.06 24.26
N GLY A 10 -31.77 21.38 23.92
CA GLY A 10 -30.42 21.70 24.41
C GLY A 10 -29.45 21.70 23.23
N SER A 11 -29.03 22.90 22.84
CA SER A 11 -27.99 23.18 21.86
C SER A 11 -26.78 23.73 22.60
N GLU A 12 -25.66 23.02 22.56
CA GLU A 12 -24.32 23.42 23.07
C GLU A 12 -23.31 22.85 22.06
N ASP A 13 -22.76 23.64 21.16
CA ASP A 13 -21.68 24.64 21.28
C ASP A 13 -20.24 24.04 21.33
N ALA A 14 -19.36 24.80 20.67
CA ALA A 14 -18.03 24.54 20.15
C ALA A 14 -17.03 23.76 21.01
N GLY A 15 -16.15 23.04 20.31
CA GLY A 15 -14.87 22.54 20.82
C GLY A 15 -13.77 22.68 19.78
N ALA A 16 -13.31 23.91 19.55
CA ALA A 16 -12.05 24.19 18.87
C ALA A 16 -10.90 23.97 19.85
N GLY A 17 -9.95 23.11 19.46
CA GLY A 17 -8.72 22.85 20.22
C GLY A 17 -7.52 23.42 19.47
N GLU A 18 -7.27 24.71 19.65
CA GLU A 18 -5.99 25.35 19.36
C GLU A 18 -5.25 25.51 20.69
N THR A 19 -4.04 24.97 20.80
CA THR A 19 -3.10 25.37 21.85
C THR A 19 -1.77 25.67 21.18
N ASP A 20 -1.55 26.97 21.00
CA ASP A 20 -0.27 27.64 20.76
C ASP A 20 0.38 27.95 22.12
N ALA A 21 1.65 27.58 22.27
CA ALA A 21 2.62 28.07 23.27
C ALA A 21 3.94 27.35 22.98
N GLY A 22 5.10 27.99 22.81
CA GLY A 22 5.53 29.37 23.00
C GLY A 22 7.07 29.38 23.06
N ALA A 23 7.63 30.59 23.25
CA ALA A 23 9.05 30.96 23.41
C ALA A 23 9.81 31.21 22.09
N GLU A 24 9.87 32.44 21.54
CA GLU A 24 10.48 33.71 21.99
C GLU A 24 12.02 33.75 22.07
N GLU A 25 12.50 34.91 21.63
CA GLU A 25 13.81 35.55 21.84
C GLU A 25 15.00 35.10 20.98
N ALA A 26 15.88 35.97 20.50
CA ALA A 26 15.91 37.41 20.28
C ALA A 26 17.23 37.69 19.53
N ASP A 27 17.27 38.87 18.92
CA ASP A 27 18.45 39.74 18.84
C ASP A 27 19.43 39.68 17.65
N ALA A 28 19.47 40.85 17.02
CA ALA A 28 20.61 41.61 16.49
C ALA A 28 21.45 41.10 15.30
N GLY A 29 21.62 42.04 14.37
CA GLY A 29 22.82 42.20 13.53
C GLY A 29 22.49 42.19 12.04
N SER A 30 22.44 43.34 11.36
CA SER A 30 23.59 43.93 10.64
C SER A 30 24.20 42.94 9.64
N THR A 31 24.37 43.20 8.34
CA THR A 31 24.57 44.44 7.59
C THR A 31 24.59 44.06 6.12
N ASP A 32 24.28 45.01 5.25
CA ASP A 32 24.55 44.97 3.81
C ASP A 32 25.91 44.37 3.44
N GLY A 33 25.88 43.41 2.51
CA GLY A 33 27.04 42.80 1.88
C GLY A 33 26.76 42.60 0.40
N VAL A 34 27.00 43.64 -0.39
CA VAL A 34 27.08 43.60 -1.86
C VAL A 34 28.40 42.95 -2.30
N ALA A 35 28.31 41.89 -3.11
CA ALA A 35 29.30 41.46 -4.12
C ALA A 35 28.71 40.24 -4.86
N ASP A 36 28.16 40.38 -6.06
CA ASP A 36 28.89 40.35 -7.33
C ASP A 36 29.69 39.05 -7.54
N ALA A 37 29.14 38.15 -8.37
CA ALA A 37 29.83 37.30 -9.35
C ALA A 37 28.93 36.12 -9.72
N GLY A 38 28.48 36.09 -10.98
CA GLY A 38 27.47 35.16 -11.46
C GLY A 38 27.95 33.73 -11.72
N VAL A 39 26.99 32.81 -11.78
CA VAL A 39 26.99 31.62 -12.65
C VAL A 39 25.52 31.27 -12.92
N ALA A 40 25.04 31.54 -14.14
CA ALA A 40 23.79 30.99 -14.65
C ALA A 40 23.96 29.49 -15.00
N PRO A 41 22.90 28.82 -15.44
CA PRO A 41 21.79 28.23 -14.69
C PRO A 41 22.07 26.75 -14.37
N ARG A 42 21.45 26.18 -13.34
CA ARG A 42 21.29 24.72 -13.28
C ARG A 42 20.02 24.36 -14.06
N PRO A 43 20.12 23.73 -15.24
CA PRO A 43 18.94 23.11 -15.84
C PRO A 43 18.40 22.05 -14.86
N PRO A 44 17.08 21.83 -14.79
CA PRO A 44 16.53 20.65 -14.18
C PRO A 44 17.05 19.45 -14.98
N ASP A 45 18.02 18.74 -14.41
CA ASP A 45 18.60 17.54 -15.00
C ASP A 45 17.52 16.48 -15.16
N ALA A 46 17.17 16.28 -16.43
CA ALA A 46 17.04 15.00 -17.08
C ALA A 46 16.26 13.92 -16.31
N GLY A 47 15.02 13.74 -16.75
CA GLY A 47 14.60 12.50 -17.38
C GLY A 47 15.30 11.22 -16.91
N ARG A 48 14.60 10.48 -16.04
CA ARG A 48 14.59 9.02 -16.14
C ARG A 48 13.18 8.56 -16.45
N SER A 49 12.76 8.86 -17.68
CA SER A 49 11.91 7.93 -18.43
C SER A 49 12.63 6.59 -18.45
N VAL A 50 12.29 5.71 -17.53
CA VAL A 50 12.62 4.30 -17.68
C VAL A 50 11.69 3.79 -18.77
N LYS A 51 12.15 3.92 -20.01
CA LYS A 51 11.70 3.14 -21.15
C LYS A 51 11.72 1.67 -20.74
N GLN A 52 10.58 1.14 -20.31
CA GLN A 52 10.34 -0.30 -20.27
C GLN A 52 9.43 -0.68 -21.44
N SER A 53 9.80 -0.26 -22.63
CA SER A 53 9.50 -1.01 -23.85
C SER A 53 10.43 -2.23 -23.91
N LYS A 54 10.18 -3.21 -23.03
CA LYS A 54 10.65 -4.58 -23.28
C LYS A 54 9.72 -5.20 -24.33
N PRO A 55 10.26 -5.96 -25.30
CA PRO A 55 9.50 -6.48 -26.41
C PRO A 55 8.34 -7.32 -25.87
N THR A 56 7.15 -7.09 -26.43
CA THR A 56 5.91 -7.80 -26.13
C THR A 56 6.02 -9.26 -26.58
N ARG A 57 6.89 -10.06 -25.93
CA ARG A 57 6.69 -11.49 -25.92
C ARG A 57 5.38 -11.70 -25.16
N PRO A 58 4.42 -12.46 -25.72
CA PRO A 58 3.26 -12.87 -24.95
C PRO A 58 3.80 -13.62 -23.73
N VAL A 59 3.69 -12.99 -22.56
CA VAL A 59 4.07 -13.63 -21.29
C VAL A 59 3.12 -14.80 -21.17
N ALA A 60 3.63 -16.01 -21.33
CA ALA A 60 2.75 -17.16 -21.33
C ALA A 60 2.14 -17.27 -19.93
N LYS A 61 0.82 -17.47 -19.85
CA LYS A 61 0.11 -17.49 -18.58
C LYS A 61 0.13 -18.91 -18.03
N GLY A 62 0.39 -19.03 -16.73
CA GLY A 62 0.18 -20.24 -15.96
C GLY A 62 -1.14 -20.17 -15.21
N ARG A 63 -1.79 -21.32 -15.05
CA ARG A 63 -2.96 -21.46 -14.19
C ARG A 63 -2.46 -21.79 -12.79
N VAL A 64 -2.84 -21.02 -11.78
CA VAL A 64 -2.42 -21.25 -10.39
C VAL A 64 -3.64 -21.50 -9.53
N GLU A 65 -3.67 -22.64 -8.85
CA GLU A 65 -4.69 -22.99 -7.86
C GLU A 65 -4.11 -22.78 -6.45
N PHE A 66 -4.76 -21.94 -5.66
CA PHE A 66 -4.35 -21.64 -4.29
C PHE A 66 -5.17 -22.45 -3.28
N ARG A 67 -4.56 -23.49 -2.71
CA ARG A 67 -5.16 -24.30 -1.63
C ARG A 67 -4.60 -23.89 -0.29
N ILE A 68 -5.27 -22.93 0.33
CA ILE A 68 -4.88 -22.37 1.62
C ILE A 68 -5.89 -22.77 2.68
N ARG A 69 -5.39 -23.22 3.85
CA ARG A 69 -6.20 -23.56 5.02
C ARG A 69 -5.69 -22.76 6.23
N PRO A 70 -6.57 -22.15 7.05
CA PRO A 70 -8.04 -22.09 6.93
C PRO A 70 -8.54 -21.15 5.82
N TYR A 71 -8.18 -19.87 5.84
CA TYR A 71 -8.35 -18.91 4.74
C TYR A 71 -7.27 -17.84 4.83
N ALA A 72 -6.99 -17.14 3.73
CA ALA A 72 -6.21 -15.91 3.73
C ALA A 72 -6.59 -15.02 2.56
N THR A 73 -6.34 -13.74 2.73
CA THR A 73 -6.29 -12.77 1.65
C THR A 73 -4.97 -12.95 0.91
N VAL A 74 -5.05 -13.27 -0.38
CA VAL A 74 -3.89 -13.51 -1.24
C VAL A 74 -3.59 -12.26 -2.05
N TYR A 75 -2.32 -11.88 -1.99
CA TYR A 75 -1.73 -10.80 -2.75
C TYR A 75 -0.63 -11.40 -3.62
N LEU A 76 -0.62 -11.06 -4.90
CA LEU A 76 0.36 -11.52 -5.87
C LEU A 76 1.09 -10.32 -6.45
N ASP A 77 2.39 -10.19 -6.20
CA ASP A 77 3.21 -9.03 -6.59
C ASP A 77 2.61 -7.69 -6.14
N GLY A 78 1.94 -7.69 -4.99
CA GLY A 78 1.21 -6.52 -4.47
C GLY A 78 -0.20 -6.36 -5.03
N LYS A 79 -0.64 -7.19 -5.99
CA LYS A 79 -2.01 -7.21 -6.49
C LYS A 79 -2.90 -8.11 -5.63
N ASN A 80 -3.94 -7.54 -5.03
CA ASN A 80 -4.96 -8.31 -4.33
C ASN A 80 -5.69 -9.24 -5.33
N LEU A 81 -5.62 -10.55 -5.08
CA LEU A 81 -6.43 -11.55 -5.80
C LEU A 81 -7.77 -11.81 -5.12
N GLY A 82 -7.84 -11.60 -3.80
CA GLY A 82 -9.03 -11.81 -2.99
C GLY A 82 -8.78 -12.77 -1.84
N GLN A 83 -9.86 -13.33 -1.29
CA GLN A 83 -9.81 -14.26 -0.16
C GLN A 83 -10.02 -15.70 -0.61
N THR A 84 -9.20 -16.63 -0.13
CA THR A 84 -9.41 -18.07 -0.39
C THR A 84 -10.56 -18.64 0.43
N PRO A 85 -11.30 -19.64 -0.09
CA PRO A 85 -11.05 -20.36 -1.34
C PRO A 85 -11.56 -19.58 -2.57
N PHE A 86 -10.67 -19.32 -3.53
CA PHE A 86 -11.01 -18.79 -4.85
C PHE A 86 -10.59 -19.79 -5.94
N GLY A 87 -11.14 -19.63 -7.15
CA GLY A 87 -10.87 -20.52 -8.28
C GLY A 87 -9.44 -20.41 -8.81
N VAL A 88 -9.19 -21.11 -9.92
CA VAL A 88 -7.90 -21.03 -10.62
C VAL A 88 -7.69 -19.59 -11.12
N VAL A 89 -6.51 -19.02 -10.83
CA VAL A 89 -6.13 -17.68 -11.29
C VAL A 89 -5.10 -17.79 -12.39
N GLU A 90 -5.28 -17.02 -13.46
CA GLU A 90 -4.28 -16.87 -14.51
C GLU A 90 -3.22 -15.88 -14.06
N VAL A 91 -2.00 -16.37 -13.89
CA VAL A 91 -0.83 -15.60 -13.49
C VAL A 91 0.18 -15.64 -14.63
N PRO A 92 0.90 -14.55 -14.95
CA PRO A 92 2.01 -14.62 -15.89
C PRO A 92 3.03 -15.69 -15.47
N GLU A 93 3.78 -16.27 -16.40
CA GLU A 93 4.91 -17.12 -16.05
C GLU A 93 6.04 -16.31 -15.44
N GLY A 94 6.76 -16.91 -14.49
CA GLY A 94 7.90 -16.30 -13.83
C GLY A 94 7.87 -16.42 -12.32
N MET A 95 8.74 -15.67 -11.66
CA MET A 95 8.80 -15.61 -10.20
C MET A 95 7.85 -14.54 -9.67
N HIS A 96 6.89 -14.98 -8.87
CA HIS A 96 5.91 -14.12 -8.24
C HIS A 96 6.05 -14.15 -6.72
N ARG A 97 5.83 -13.02 -6.07
CA ARG A 97 5.76 -12.94 -4.60
C ARG A 97 4.31 -13.03 -4.18
N VAL A 98 3.97 -14.15 -3.56
CA VAL A 98 2.66 -14.39 -2.97
C VAL A 98 2.72 -13.97 -1.51
N ARG A 99 1.93 -12.97 -1.13
CA ARG A 99 1.73 -12.57 0.26
C ARG A 99 0.34 -13.01 0.70
N LEU A 100 0.28 -13.71 1.82
CA LEU A 100 -0.92 -14.30 2.39
C LEU A 100 -1.16 -13.67 3.76
N VAL A 101 -2.27 -12.96 3.87
CA VAL A 101 -2.66 -12.29 5.11
C VAL A 101 -3.88 -12.98 5.69
N ASN A 102 -3.78 -13.48 6.90
CA ASN A 102 -4.92 -14.00 7.65
C ASN A 102 -5.21 -13.08 8.83
N SER A 103 -6.34 -12.36 8.77
CA SER A 103 -6.76 -11.44 9.82
C SER A 103 -7.20 -12.14 11.11
N ASP A 104 -7.71 -13.37 11.02
CA ASP A 104 -8.13 -14.19 12.18
C ASP A 104 -6.94 -14.66 13.00
N LEU A 105 -5.91 -15.14 12.32
CA LEU A 105 -4.67 -15.60 12.93
C LEU A 105 -3.67 -14.47 13.16
N LYS A 106 -3.97 -13.25 12.68
CA LYS A 106 -3.04 -12.10 12.62
C LYS A 106 -1.66 -12.47 12.06
N LYS A 107 -1.63 -13.37 11.05
CA LYS A 107 -0.41 -13.84 10.40
C LYS A 107 -0.30 -13.27 8.99
N ASP A 108 0.92 -12.87 8.66
CA ASP A 108 1.33 -12.43 7.32
C ASP A 108 2.48 -13.31 6.85
N VAL A 109 2.28 -14.02 5.74
CA VAL A 109 3.24 -14.95 5.18
C VAL A 109 3.56 -14.54 3.76
N THR A 110 4.83 -14.31 3.45
CA THR A 110 5.27 -14.02 2.08
C THR A 110 6.10 -15.19 1.55
N ARG A 111 5.68 -15.74 0.41
CA ARG A 111 6.33 -16.84 -0.29
C ARG A 111 6.59 -16.47 -1.74
N THR A 112 7.80 -16.76 -2.21
CA THR A 112 8.12 -16.67 -3.64
C THR A 112 7.66 -17.97 -4.30
N PHE A 113 6.88 -17.84 -5.36
CA PHE A 113 6.38 -18.97 -6.14
C PHE A 113 6.75 -18.79 -7.62
N GLU A 114 7.33 -19.82 -8.20
CA GLU A 114 7.62 -19.86 -9.64
C GLU A 114 6.43 -20.46 -10.38
N VAL A 115 5.85 -19.69 -11.29
CA VAL A 115 4.71 -20.11 -12.12
C VAL A 115 5.24 -20.57 -13.46
N LYS A 116 4.94 -21.83 -13.82
CA LYS A 116 5.23 -22.37 -15.15
C LYS A 116 4.04 -22.14 -16.09
N ALA A 117 4.29 -21.56 -17.28
CA ALA A 117 3.26 -21.40 -18.29
C ALA A 117 2.73 -22.75 -18.81
N GLY A 118 1.45 -22.75 -19.20
CA GLY A 118 0.83 -23.92 -19.84
C GLY A 118 0.63 -25.13 -18.93
N GLN A 119 0.90 -25.00 -17.63
CA GLN A 119 0.67 -26.03 -16.62
C GLN A 119 -0.20 -25.49 -15.48
N ASP A 120 -0.91 -26.40 -14.82
CA ASP A 120 -1.66 -26.14 -13.59
C ASP A 120 -0.69 -26.20 -12.41
N ASN A 121 -0.41 -25.04 -11.83
CA ASN A 121 0.47 -24.88 -10.70
C ASN A 121 -0.36 -24.92 -9.42
N LEU A 122 -0.13 -25.91 -8.56
CA LEU A 122 -0.84 -26.04 -7.30
C LEU A 122 0.00 -25.45 -6.16
N PHE A 123 -0.45 -24.32 -5.61
CA PHE A 123 0.16 -23.72 -4.42
C PHE A 123 -0.62 -24.14 -3.18
N LYS A 124 -0.07 -25.07 -2.40
CA LYS A 124 -0.64 -25.52 -1.14
C LYS A 124 0.11 -24.89 0.03
N LEU A 125 -0.62 -24.18 0.88
CA LEU A 125 -0.05 -23.62 2.11
C LEU A 125 -0.97 -23.87 3.30
N ASN A 126 -0.38 -24.27 4.42
CA ASN A 126 -1.06 -24.37 5.69
C ASN A 126 -0.55 -23.27 6.62
N LEU A 127 -1.38 -22.26 6.87
CA LEU A 127 -0.99 -21.10 7.69
C LEU A 127 -0.83 -21.44 9.19
N LEU A 128 -1.37 -22.58 9.62
CA LEU A 128 -1.23 -23.06 11.00
C LEU A 128 0.10 -23.77 11.25
N ALA A 129 0.77 -24.26 10.19
CA ALA A 129 1.99 -25.05 10.30
C ALA A 129 3.27 -24.23 10.08
N GLU A 130 3.11 -22.94 9.75
CA GLU A 130 4.21 -22.01 9.51
C GLU A 130 4.42 -21.06 10.70
#